data_AF-A0A2M8DCG9-F1
#
_entry.id   AF-A0A2M8DCG9-F1
#
_cell.length_a   1.000
_cell.length_b   1.000
_cell.length_c   1.000
_cell.angle_alpha   90.00
_cell.angle_beta   90.00
_cell.angle_gamma   90.00
#
_symmetry.space_group_name_H-M   'P 1'
#
loop_
_entity.id
_entity.type
_entity.pdbx_description
1 polymer ?
#
loop_
_entity_poly.entity_id
_entity_poly.type
_entity_poly.pdbx_seq_one_letter_code
_entity_poly.pdbx_strand_id
1 'polypeptide(L)' 'FQSLFLYFLKTFPRQITLNKLLINQSGIDFESVTNDIKIVHQYQKRMQNEGKFKKINLKQIKRIENGFLISFSLTDFK' A
#
# COMPACT_ATOMS: atom_id res chain seq x y z
N PHE A 1 -1.54 -1.22 -16.92
CA PHE A 1 -2.33 -2.04 -15.99
C PHE A 1 -1.59 -3.29 -15.51
N GLN A 2 -1.18 -4.21 -16.38
CA GLN A 2 -0.48 -5.45 -15.98
C GLN A 2 0.82 -5.22 -15.19
N SER A 3 1.67 -4.29 -15.64
CA SER A 3 2.93 -3.93 -14.95
C SER A 3 2.70 -3.41 -13.53
N LEU A 4 1.71 -2.55 -13.35
CA LEU A 4 1.29 -2.02 -12.05
C LEU A 4 0.86 -3.14 -11.10
N PHE A 5 0.00 -4.05 -11.58
CA PHE A 5 -0.48 -5.15 -10.75
C PHE A 5 0.65 -6.11 -10.35
N LEU A 6 1.52 -6.49 -11.31
CA LEU A 6 2.68 -7.34 -11.01
C LEU A 6 3.65 -6.69 -10.04
N TYR A 7 3.89 -5.38 -10.20
CA TYR A 7 4.72 -4.62 -9.27
C TYR A 7 4.11 -4.63 -7.86
N PHE A 8 2.80 -4.39 -7.74
CA PHE A 8 2.11 -4.45 -6.46
C PHE A 8 2.26 -5.81 -5.79
N LEU A 9 1.96 -6.91 -6.52
CA LEU A 9 2.11 -8.27 -5.98
C LEU A 9 3.54 -8.58 -5.53
N LYS A 10 4.55 -8.08 -6.26
CA LYS A 10 5.97 -8.30 -5.92
C LYS A 10 6.40 -7.51 -4.68
N THR A 11 5.81 -6.34 -4.45
CA THR A 11 6.28 -5.41 -3.42
C THR A 11 5.42 -5.41 -2.16
N PHE A 12 4.18 -5.88 -2.24
CA PHE A 12 3.24 -5.88 -1.14
C PHE A 12 3.79 -6.70 0.06
N PRO A 13 3.74 -6.18 1.29
CA PRO A 13 4.33 -6.86 2.43
C PRO A 13 3.52 -8.11 2.79
N ARG A 14 4.20 -9.25 2.92
CA ARG A 14 3.56 -10.55 3.21
C ARG A 14 2.94 -10.63 4.62
N GLN A 15 3.38 -9.77 5.52
CA GLN A 15 2.92 -9.71 6.91
C GLN A 15 1.65 -8.87 7.08
N ILE A 16 1.19 -8.21 6.00
CA ILE A 16 0.00 -7.37 6.01
C ILE A 16 -1.15 -8.13 5.35
N THR A 17 -2.32 -8.13 6.00
CA THR A 17 -3.55 -8.67 5.42
C THR A 17 -4.20 -7.60 4.54
N LEU A 18 -4.46 -7.93 3.28
CA LEU A 18 -5.15 -7.05 2.34
C LEU A 18 -6.66 -7.26 2.44
N ASN A 19 -7.40 -6.19 2.80
CA ASN A 19 -8.86 -6.26 2.97
C ASN A 19 -9.60 -5.76 1.73
N LYS A 20 -9.09 -4.70 1.10
CA LYS A 20 -9.69 -4.08 -0.08
C LYS A 20 -8.59 -3.67 -1.03
N LEU A 21 -8.80 -3.93 -2.30
CA LEU A 21 -7.89 -3.57 -3.38
C LEU A 21 -8.70 -3.02 -4.54
N LEU A 22 -8.40 -1.78 -4.92
CA LEU A 22 -8.96 -1.14 -6.11
C LEU A 22 -7.81 -0.73 -7.02
N ILE A 23 -7.80 -1.30 -8.22
CA ILE A 23 -6.79 -1.03 -9.24
C ILE A 23 -7.47 -0.42 -10.44
N ASN A 24 -6.96 0.71 -10.89
CA ASN A 24 -7.44 1.38 -12.09
C ASN A 24 -6.24 1.84 -12.94
N GLN A 25 -6.51 2.63 -13.97
CA GLN A 25 -5.45 3.13 -14.87
C GLN A 25 -4.54 4.17 -14.19
N SER A 26 -5.03 4.88 -13.16
CA SER A 26 -4.28 5.93 -12.48
C SER A 26 -3.49 5.44 -11.27
N GLY A 27 -3.75 4.23 -10.76
CA GLY A 27 -3.02 3.69 -9.63
C GLY A 27 -3.71 2.55 -8.87
N ILE A 28 -3.33 2.43 -7.60
CA ILE A 28 -3.83 1.45 -6.65
C ILE A 28 -4.27 2.17 -5.38
N ASP A 29 -5.51 1.94 -4.98
CA ASP A 29 -6.00 2.21 -3.63
C ASP A 29 -6.20 0.89 -2.90
N PHE A 30 -5.77 0.82 -1.65
CA PHE A 30 -5.97 -0.39 -0.87
C PHE A 30 -6.15 -0.13 0.62
N GLU A 31 -6.86 -1.04 1.27
CA GLU A 31 -7.03 -1.09 2.72
C GLU A 31 -6.46 -2.39 3.25
N SER A 32 -5.81 -2.33 4.39
CA SER A 32 -5.10 -3.45 4.96
C SER A 32 -5.06 -3.43 6.46
N VAL A 33 -4.85 -4.59 7.07
CA VAL A 33 -4.69 -4.75 8.51
C VAL A 33 -3.34 -5.36 8.85
N THR A 34 -2.71 -4.85 9.89
CA THR A 34 -1.46 -5.38 10.44
C THR A 34 -1.43 -5.20 11.95
N ASN A 35 -0.71 -6.09 12.64
CA ASN A 35 -0.38 -5.95 14.06
C ASN A 35 0.94 -5.19 14.28
N ASP A 36 1.72 -4.97 13.22
CA ASP A 36 2.99 -4.26 13.28
C ASP A 36 2.96 -3.02 12.36
N ILE A 37 2.90 -1.85 13.00
CA ILE A 37 2.90 -0.55 12.32
C ILE A 37 4.25 -0.23 11.64
N LYS A 38 5.35 -0.85 12.09
CA LYS A 38 6.68 -0.60 11.49
C LYS A 38 6.71 -1.06 10.03
N ILE A 39 5.99 -2.14 9.71
CA ILE A 39 5.90 -2.68 8.34
C ILE A 39 5.23 -1.68 7.39
N VAL A 40 4.25 -0.91 7.89
CA VAL A 40 3.59 0.16 7.12
C VAL A 40 4.57 1.26 6.73
N HIS A 41 5.36 1.73 7.69
CA HIS A 41 6.37 2.77 7.45
C HIS A 41 7.51 2.26 6.54
N GLN A 42 7.93 1.01 6.72
CA GLN A 42 8.92 0.38 5.83
C GLN A 42 8.40 0.27 4.40
N TYR A 43 7.15 -0.14 4.22
CA TYR A 43 6.52 -0.20 2.90
C TYR A 43 6.40 1.17 2.25
N GLN A 44 5.92 2.18 2.99
CA GLN A 44 5.84 3.56 2.51
C GLN A 44 7.20 4.09 2.06
N LYS A 45 8.23 3.93 2.90
CA LYS A 45 9.61 4.35 2.58
C LYS A 45 10.15 3.63 1.35
N ARG A 46 9.88 2.34 1.22
CA ARG A 46 10.27 1.56 0.03
C ARG A 46 9.61 2.12 -1.23
N MET A 47 8.30 2.39 -1.20
CA MET A 47 7.59 2.95 -2.36
C MET A 47 8.14 4.33 -2.76
N GLN A 48 8.51 5.16 -1.78
CA GLN A 48 9.13 6.47 -2.02
C GLN A 48 10.52 6.31 -2.64
N ASN A 49 11.35 5.40 -2.13
CA ASN A 49 12.71 5.18 -2.61
C ASN A 49 12.76 4.60 -4.02
N GLU A 50 11.85 3.69 -4.36
CA GLU A 50 11.82 3.08 -5.71
C GLU A 50 11.32 4.06 -6.79
N GLY A 51 10.64 5.14 -6.41
CA GLY A 51 10.25 6.23 -7.31
C GLY A 51 9.27 5.83 -8.43
N LYS A 52 8.61 4.67 -8.29
CA LYS A 52 7.67 4.12 -9.29
C LYS A 52 6.32 4.81 -9.31
N PHE A 53 5.95 5.50 -8.24
CA PHE A 53 4.73 6.30 -8.15
C PHE A 53 5.12 7.77 -7.97
N LYS A 54 4.44 8.70 -8.66
CA LYS A 54 4.64 10.13 -8.35
C LYS A 54 3.98 10.53 -7.04
N LYS A 55 2.91 9.84 -6.65
CA LYS A 55 2.11 10.17 -5.47
C LYS A 55 1.91 8.94 -4.61
N ILE A 56 2.24 9.08 -3.33
CA ILE A 56 2.16 8.02 -2.32
C ILE A 56 1.50 8.64 -1.09
N ASN A 57 0.23 8.32 -0.88
CA ASN A 57 -0.56 8.85 0.21
C ASN A 57 -0.96 7.74 1.17
N LEU A 58 -0.45 7.81 2.39
CA LEU A 58 -0.99 7.06 3.53
C LEU A 58 -2.19 7.84 4.06
N LYS A 59 -3.39 7.47 3.62
CA LYS A 59 -4.63 8.20 3.90
C LYS A 59 -5.04 8.09 5.36
N GLN A 60 -4.87 6.90 5.95
CA GLN A 60 -5.33 6.62 7.30
C GLN A 60 -4.49 5.55 7.98
N ILE A 61 -4.25 5.75 9.28
CA ILE A 61 -3.88 4.71 10.24
C ILE A 61 -4.89 4.79 11.38
N LYS A 62 -5.65 3.74 11.60
CA LYS A 62 -6.63 3.65 12.69
C LYS A 62 -6.35 2.42 13.53
N ARG A 63 -6.15 2.59 14.83
CA ARG A 63 -6.07 1.45 15.76
C ARG A 63 -7.46 0.80 15.86
N ILE A 64 -7.48 -0.52 15.75
CA ILE A 64 -8.66 -1.38 15.91
C ILE A 64 -8.34 -2.43 16.98
N GLU A 65 -9.33 -3.22 17.40
CA GLU A 65 -9.18 -4.21 18.49
C GLU A 65 -7.98 -5.14 18.25
N ASN A 66 -7.83 -5.63 17.01
CA ASN A 66 -6.79 -6.59 16.62
C ASN A 66 -5.77 -5.97 15.65
N GLY A 67 -5.26 -4.78 15.97
CA GLY A 67 -4.13 -4.16 15.25
C GLY A 67 -4.43 -2.78 14.68
N PHE A 68 -4.01 -2.54 13.44
CA PHE A 68 -4.14 -1.27 12.75
C PHE A 68 -4.77 -1.45 11.38
N LEU A 69 -5.86 -0.73 11.14
CA LEU A 69 -6.42 -0.54 9.80
C LEU A 69 -5.68 0.59 9.10
N ILE A 70 -5.22 0.32 7.89
CA ILE A 70 -4.36 1.18 7.09
C ILE A 70 -4.99 1.37 5.72
N SER A 71 -5.01 2.61 5.22
CA SER A 71 -5.48 2.91 3.86
C SER A 71 -4.41 3.67 3.07
N PHE A 72 -4.07 3.17 1.90
CA PHE A 72 -3.06 3.75 0.99
C PHE A 72 -3.65 4.12 -0.36
N SER A 73 -3.01 5.09 -1.00
CA SER A 73 -3.21 5.47 -2.39
C SER A 73 -1.86 5.66 -3.06
N LEU A 74 -1.59 4.85 -4.08
CA LEU A 74 -0.38 4.88 -4.90
C LEU A 74 -0.80 5.24 -6.32
N THR A 75 -0.50 6.45 -6.79
CA THR A 75 -0.97 6.96 -8.09
C THR A 75 0.15 7.48 -8.97
N ASP A 76 -0.17 7.61 -10.26
CA ASP A 76 0.75 8.01 -11.33
C ASP A 76 1.95 7.05 -11.45
N PHE A 77 1.65 5.75 -11.67
CA PHE A 77 2.66 4.71 -11.85
C PHE A 77 3.48 4.92 -13.14
N LYS A 78 4.79 4.75 -13.04
CA LYS A 78 5.77 4.93 -14.13
C LYS A 78 6.38 3.61 -14.58
#